data_AF-K2CS49-F1
#
_entry.id   AF-K2CS49-F1
#
_cell.length_a   1.000
_cell.length_b   1.000
_cell.length_c   1.000
_cell.angle_alpha   90.00
_cell.angle_beta   90.00
_cell.angle_gamma   90.00
#
_symmetry.space_group_name_H-M   'P 1'
#
loop_
_entity.id
_entity.type
_entity.pdbx_description
1 polymer ?
#
loop_
_entity_poly.entity_id
_entity_poly.type
_entity_poly.pdbx_seq_one_letter_code
_entity_poly.pdbx_strand_id
1 'polypeptide(L)'
;MAGASDRPIIFAYIIYYFVIALFVVLSIVVGKRAGCHTVCWMAPFMMIGLWIRNRFNWPSLRLKASPLECTNCKKCTTNCPMSLDVNAMVQADKMENLECILCGTCVDNCSKNAIVYSFSKGK
;
A
#
# COMPACT_ATOMS: atom_id res chain seq x y z
N MET A 1 0.75 -1.18 35.35
CA MET A 1 1.71 -0.08 35.55
C MET A 1 3.09 -0.69 35.67
N ALA A 2 3.94 -0.48 34.66
CA ALA A 2 5.23 -1.15 34.49
C ALA A 2 6.32 -0.51 35.37
N GLY A 3 6.17 -0.61 36.69
CA GLY A 3 7.07 0.01 37.67
C GLY A 3 7.10 -0.78 38.98
N ALA A 4 7.50 -2.05 38.91
CA ALA A 4 7.90 -2.81 40.09
C ALA A 4 9.42 -2.97 40.08
N SER A 5 10.07 -2.51 41.16
CA SER A 5 11.49 -2.20 41.29
C SER A 5 12.40 -3.41 41.60
N ASP A 6 11.89 -4.63 41.40
CA ASP A 6 12.48 -5.91 41.85
C ASP A 6 12.91 -6.85 40.70
N ARG A 7 12.64 -6.49 39.44
CA ARG A 7 13.23 -7.16 38.27
C ARG A 7 14.49 -6.40 37.83
N PRO A 8 15.64 -7.06 37.63
CA PRO A 8 16.87 -6.38 37.22
C PRO A 8 16.58 -5.58 35.94
N ILE A 9 16.60 -4.26 36.09
CA ILE A 9 16.28 -3.24 35.07
C ILE A 9 16.94 -3.57 33.72
N ILE A 10 18.13 -4.17 33.79
CA ILE A 10 18.95 -4.67 32.70
C ILE A 10 18.20 -5.73 31.85
N PHE A 11 17.54 -6.71 32.45
CA PHE A 11 16.81 -7.75 31.70
C PHE A 11 15.59 -7.17 30.98
N ALA A 12 14.86 -6.23 31.61
CA ALA A 12 13.74 -5.55 30.97
C ALA A 12 14.22 -4.72 29.76
N TYR A 13 15.36 -4.04 29.88
CA TYR A 13 15.98 -3.30 28.78
C TYR A 13 16.49 -4.20 27.66
N ILE A 14 17.11 -5.35 27.99
CA ILE A 14 17.57 -6.33 27.00
C ILE A 14 16.40 -6.88 26.20
N ILE A 15 15.32 -7.28 26.87
CA ILE A 15 14.11 -7.79 26.19
C ILE A 15 13.49 -6.69 25.32
N TYR A 16 13.40 -5.46 25.83
CA TYR A 16 12.86 -4.32 25.09
C TYR A 16 13.65 -4.02 23.81
N TYR A 17 14.98 -3.89 23.90
CA TYR A 17 15.81 -3.64 22.73
C TYR A 17 15.88 -4.83 21.78
N PHE A 18 15.84 -6.06 22.28
CA PHE A 18 15.80 -7.26 21.46
C PHE A 18 14.51 -7.31 20.62
N VAL A 19 13.36 -7.03 21.24
CA VAL A 19 12.08 -6.97 20.53
C VAL A 19 12.12 -5.86 19.47
N ILE A 20 12.57 -4.65 19.81
CA ILE A 20 12.69 -3.56 18.85
C ILE A 20 13.62 -3.93 17.69
N ALA A 21 14.79 -4.46 17.97
CA ALA A 21 15.75 -4.88 16.95
C ALA A 21 15.15 -5.93 16.01
N LEU A 22 14.42 -6.91 16.55
CA LEU A 22 13.75 -7.93 15.76
C LEU A 22 12.69 -7.34 14.82
N PHE A 23 11.84 -6.44 15.31
CA PHE A 23 10.83 -5.76 14.47
C PHE A 23 11.46 -4.86 13.41
N VAL A 24 12.54 -4.16 13.73
CA VAL A 24 13.28 -3.30 12.78
C VAL A 24 13.95 -4.16 11.69
N VAL A 25 14.62 -5.24 12.07
CA VAL A 25 15.27 -6.16 11.12
C VAL A 25 14.24 -6.81 10.20
N LEU A 26 13.11 -7.29 10.74
CA LEU A 26 12.02 -7.84 9.92
C LEU A 26 11.45 -6.80 8.94
N SER A 27 11.30 -5.54 9.39
CA SER A 27 10.82 -4.45 8.54
C SER A 27 11.80 -4.09 7.41
N ILE A 28 13.11 -4.24 7.66
CA ILE A 28 14.16 -3.97 6.67
C ILE A 28 14.29 -5.13 5.68
N VAL A 29 14.27 -6.37 6.15
CA VAL A 29 14.50 -7.57 5.32
C VAL A 29 13.31 -7.86 4.40
N VAL A 30 12.07 -7.62 4.85
CA VAL A 30 10.86 -7.97 4.07
C VAL A 30 10.32 -6.77 3.26
N GLY A 31 11.00 -5.63 3.28
CA GLY A 31 10.74 -4.47 2.42
C GLY A 31 9.74 -3.44 2.97
N LYS A 32 9.60 -2.32 2.26
CA LYS A 32 8.98 -1.04 2.69
C LYS A 32 7.53 -1.09 3.23
N ARG A 33 6.84 -2.23 3.20
CA ARG A 33 5.45 -2.35 3.65
C ARG A 33 4.99 -3.75 4.11
N ALA A 34 5.91 -4.70 4.23
CA ALA A 34 5.54 -6.08 4.59
C ALA A 34 5.26 -6.28 6.09
N GLY A 35 5.77 -5.44 6.99
CA GLY A 35 5.41 -5.49 8.41
C GLY A 35 3.90 -5.31 8.65
N CYS A 36 3.20 -4.54 7.80
CA CYS A 36 1.76 -4.46 7.85
C CYS A 36 1.08 -5.73 7.31
N HIS A 37 1.70 -6.46 6.38
CA HIS A 37 1.08 -7.59 5.69
C HIS A 37 1.35 -8.96 6.35
N THR A 38 2.44 -9.08 7.13
CA THR A 38 2.87 -10.34 7.75
C THR A 38 2.89 -10.30 9.28
N VAL A 39 3.11 -9.12 9.88
CA VAL A 39 3.20 -8.95 11.34
C VAL A 39 1.87 -8.50 11.96
N CYS A 40 1.05 -7.74 11.22
CA CYS A 40 -0.27 -7.33 11.71
C CYS A 40 -1.31 -8.43 11.44
N TRP A 41 -1.73 -9.15 12.47
CA TRP A 41 -2.79 -10.17 12.37
C TRP A 41 -4.13 -9.61 11.83
N MET A 42 -4.31 -8.28 11.79
CA MET A 42 -5.52 -7.60 11.31
C MET A 42 -5.50 -7.42 9.79
N ALA A 43 -4.32 -7.37 9.19
CA ALA A 43 -4.17 -7.20 7.74
C ALA A 43 -4.72 -8.36 6.90
N PRO A 44 -4.59 -9.65 7.26
CA PRO A 44 -5.23 -10.71 6.50
C PRO A 44 -6.75 -10.55 6.45
N PHE A 45 -7.38 -10.05 7.51
CA PHE A 45 -8.83 -9.81 7.53
C PHE A 45 -9.26 -8.71 6.54
N MET A 46 -8.51 -7.61 6.46
CA MET A 46 -8.78 -6.54 5.49
C MET A 46 -8.52 -6.97 4.05
N MET A 47 -7.46 -7.76 3.81
CA MET A 47 -7.14 -8.28 2.47
C MET A 47 -8.21 -9.25 1.94
N ILE A 48 -8.78 -10.08 2.83
CA ILE A 48 -9.93 -10.93 2.48
C ILE A 48 -11.14 -10.08 2.09
N GLY A 49 -11.40 -8.95 2.79
CA GLY A 49 -12.46 -8.02 2.43
C GLY A 49 -12.29 -7.41 1.03
N LEU A 50 -11.07 -7.03 0.65
CA LEU A 50 -10.75 -6.55 -0.70
C LEU A 50 -10.95 -7.65 -1.75
N TRP A 51 -10.52 -8.88 -1.46
CA TRP A 51 -10.69 -10.02 -2.36
C TRP A 51 -12.17 -10.34 -2.59
N ILE A 52 -12.98 -10.38 -1.52
CA ILE A 52 -14.43 -10.59 -1.60
C ILE A 52 -15.09 -9.48 -2.41
N ARG A 53 -14.75 -8.20 -2.15
CA ARG A 53 -15.31 -7.06 -2.90
C ARG A 53 -15.00 -7.15 -4.39
N ASN A 54 -13.77 -7.51 -4.75
CA ASN A 54 -13.39 -7.66 -6.15
C ASN A 54 -14.11 -8.87 -6.78
N ARG A 55 -14.28 -9.98 -6.04
CA ARG A 55 -14.97 -11.18 -6.53
C ARG A 55 -16.48 -10.98 -6.70
N PHE A 56 -17.12 -10.22 -5.82
CA PHE A 56 -18.56 -9.97 -5.87
C PHE A 56 -18.98 -8.82 -6.79
N ASN A 57 -18.02 -8.27 -7.56
CA ASN A 57 -18.25 -7.20 -8.53
C ASN A 57 -18.99 -5.98 -7.97
N TRP A 58 -18.69 -5.63 -6.73
CA TRP A 58 -19.30 -4.47 -6.09
C TRP A 58 -18.88 -3.21 -6.85
N PRO A 59 -19.82 -2.35 -7.31
CA PRO A 59 -19.46 -1.07 -7.88
C PRO A 59 -18.65 -0.28 -6.87
N SER A 60 -17.48 0.18 -7.30
CA SER A 60 -16.57 0.86 -6.41
C SER A 60 -15.75 1.90 -7.14
N LEU A 61 -15.19 2.85 -6.40
CA LEU A 61 -14.30 3.83 -6.97
C LEU A 61 -13.03 3.13 -7.47
N ARG A 62 -12.69 3.35 -8.74
CA ARG A 62 -11.48 2.83 -9.40
C ARG A 62 -10.83 3.94 -10.23
N LEU A 63 -9.61 3.70 -10.65
CA LEU A 63 -8.90 4.53 -11.62
C LEU A 63 -9.05 3.88 -12.99
N LYS A 64 -9.44 4.68 -13.99
CA LYS A 64 -9.47 4.28 -15.40
C LYS A 64 -8.32 4.97 -16.11
N ALA A 65 -7.57 4.22 -16.89
CA ALA A 65 -6.49 4.72 -17.72
C ALA A 65 -6.94 4.90 -19.17
N SER A 66 -6.41 5.91 -19.85
CA SER A 66 -6.47 6.07 -21.31
C SER A 66 -5.03 6.03 -21.85
N PRO A 67 -4.52 4.86 -22.28
CA PRO A 67 -3.13 4.73 -22.75
C PRO A 67 -2.85 5.62 -23.97
N LEU A 68 -3.87 5.87 -24.81
CA LEU A 68 -3.81 6.75 -25.97
C LEU A 68 -3.48 8.22 -25.64
N GLU A 69 -3.90 8.69 -24.46
CA GLU A 69 -3.68 10.08 -24.02
C GLU A 69 -2.40 10.22 -23.18
N CYS A 70 -1.78 9.10 -22.80
CA CYS A 70 -0.60 9.06 -21.96
C CYS A 70 0.66 9.41 -22.76
N THR A 71 1.36 10.47 -22.35
CA THR A 71 2.62 10.93 -22.97
C THR A 71 3.89 10.31 -22.36
N ASN A 72 3.75 9.30 -21.51
CA ASN A 72 4.87 8.65 -20.81
C ASN A 72 5.78 9.63 -20.04
N CYS A 73 5.21 10.66 -19.42
CA CYS A 73 5.95 11.68 -18.67
C CYS A 73 6.45 11.22 -17.29
N LYS A 74 6.02 10.04 -16.83
CA LYS A 74 6.38 9.38 -15.55
C LYS A 74 6.10 10.13 -14.25
N LYS A 75 5.53 11.35 -14.30
CA LYS A 75 5.16 12.16 -13.12
C LYS A 75 4.25 11.40 -12.14
N CYS A 76 3.30 10.62 -12.65
CA CYS A 76 2.40 9.81 -11.82
C CYS A 76 3.13 8.74 -10.99
N THR A 77 4.26 8.23 -11.48
CA THR A 77 5.09 7.23 -10.78
C THR A 77 5.95 7.91 -9.73
N THR A 78 6.61 9.01 -10.08
CA THR A 78 7.48 9.77 -9.15
C THR A 78 6.70 10.32 -7.96
N ASN A 79 5.47 10.79 -8.18
CA ASN A 79 4.64 11.38 -7.13
C ASN A 79 3.75 10.37 -6.43
N CYS A 80 3.84 9.07 -6.76
CA CYS A 80 3.02 8.07 -6.09
C CYS A 80 3.54 7.86 -4.64
N PRO A 81 2.76 8.19 -3.59
CA PRO A 81 3.19 7.95 -2.21
C PRO A 81 3.36 6.46 -1.91
N MET A 82 2.68 5.61 -2.70
CA MET A 82 2.82 4.17 -2.61
C MET A 82 4.04 3.62 -3.36
N SER A 83 4.81 4.46 -4.06
CA SER A 83 5.96 4.08 -4.90
C SER A 83 5.63 3.05 -5.98
N LEU A 84 4.40 3.10 -6.51
CA LEU A 84 3.96 2.22 -7.60
C LEU A 84 4.41 2.77 -8.95
N ASP A 85 4.72 1.86 -9.88
CA ASP A 85 4.94 2.20 -11.29
C ASP A 85 3.59 2.44 -12.00
N VAL A 86 2.97 3.57 -11.68
CA VAL A 86 1.69 3.97 -12.26
C VAL A 86 1.80 4.16 -13.77
N ASN A 87 2.97 4.53 -14.29
CA ASN A 87 3.15 4.71 -15.72
C ASN A 87 3.01 3.38 -16.47
N ALA A 88 3.69 2.33 -16.00
CA ALA A 88 3.52 0.98 -16.54
C ALA A 88 2.07 0.49 -16.41
N MET A 89 1.41 0.79 -15.29
CA MET A 89 -0.01 0.44 -15.07
C MET A 89 -0.95 1.08 -16.11
N VAL A 90 -0.72 2.37 -16.44
CA VAL A 90 -1.48 3.08 -17.47
C VAL A 90 -1.23 2.48 -18.86
N GLN A 91 0.03 2.17 -19.18
CA GLN A 91 0.38 1.58 -20.48
C GLN A 91 -0.18 0.16 -20.65
N ALA A 92 -0.27 -0.61 -19.57
CA ALA A 92 -0.84 -1.94 -19.56
C ALA A 92 -2.38 -1.97 -19.47
N ASP A 93 -3.05 -0.81 -19.40
CA ASP A 93 -4.49 -0.65 -19.12
C ASP A 93 -4.96 -1.45 -17.89
N LYS A 94 -4.07 -1.57 -16.88
CA LYS A 94 -4.32 -2.30 -15.64
C LYS A 94 -3.97 -1.41 -14.46
N MET A 95 -4.96 -0.60 -14.08
CA MET A 95 -4.83 0.33 -12.95
C MET A 95 -5.10 -0.30 -11.58
N GLU A 96 -5.41 -1.59 -11.54
CA GLU A 96 -5.73 -2.31 -10.30
C GLU A 96 -4.46 -2.84 -9.66
N ASN A 97 -4.17 -2.38 -8.44
CA ASN A 97 -3.04 -2.87 -7.66
C ASN A 97 -3.46 -2.95 -6.18
N LEU A 98 -3.07 -4.03 -5.49
CA LEU A 98 -3.40 -4.27 -4.08
C LEU A 98 -2.77 -3.22 -3.15
N GLU A 99 -1.65 -2.65 -3.56
CA GLU A 99 -0.95 -1.60 -2.81
C GLU A 99 -1.48 -0.19 -3.12
N CYS A 100 -2.39 -0.05 -4.09
CA CYS A 100 -2.98 1.24 -4.43
C CYS A 100 -4.08 1.62 -3.42
N ILE A 101 -3.85 2.70 -2.69
CA ILE A 101 -4.80 3.22 -1.69
C ILE A 101 -5.83 4.22 -2.28
N LEU A 102 -5.90 4.37 -3.60
CA LEU A 102 -6.75 5.36 -4.29
C LEU A 102 -6.60 6.80 -3.76
N CYS A 103 -5.36 7.23 -3.49
CA CYS A 103 -5.08 8.58 -3.00
C CYS A 103 -5.32 9.71 -4.01
N GLY A 104 -5.38 9.41 -5.31
CA GLY A 104 -5.64 10.41 -6.35
C GLY A 104 -4.45 11.20 -6.87
N THR A 105 -3.29 11.12 -6.23
CA THR A 105 -2.10 11.91 -6.61
C THR A 105 -1.67 11.70 -8.07
N CYS A 106 -1.94 10.52 -8.64
CA CYS A 106 -1.68 10.25 -10.05
C CYS A 106 -2.63 10.98 -11.01
N VAL A 107 -3.89 11.19 -10.63
CA VAL A 107 -4.88 11.98 -11.38
C VAL A 107 -4.49 13.45 -11.31
N ASP A 108 -4.22 13.97 -10.11
CA ASP A 108 -3.92 15.39 -9.88
C ASP A 108 -2.66 15.87 -10.63
N ASN A 109 -1.66 15.00 -10.75
CA ASN A 109 -0.40 15.32 -11.44
C ASN A 109 -0.42 15.01 -12.95
N CYS A 110 -1.50 14.44 -13.48
CA CYS A 110 -1.58 14.08 -14.89
C CYS A 110 -1.99 15.29 -15.75
N SER A 111 -1.02 15.94 -16.39
CA SER A 111 -1.27 17.09 -17.27
C SER A 111 -2.12 16.79 -18.51
N LYS A 112 -2.34 15.50 -18.84
CA LYS A 112 -3.13 15.06 -20.00
C LYS A 112 -4.46 14.42 -19.62
N ASN A 113 -4.80 14.38 -18.33
CA ASN A 113 -5.99 13.69 -17.82
C ASN A 113 -6.10 12.22 -18.27
N ALA A 114 -4.97 11.57 -18.55
CA ALA A 114 -4.91 10.18 -19.00
C ALA A 114 -5.32 9.16 -17.91
N ILE A 115 -5.59 9.64 -16.69
CA ILE A 115 -6.03 8.86 -15.54
C ILE A 115 -7.22 9.59 -14.95
N VAL A 116 -8.36 8.90 -14.84
CA VAL A 116 -9.60 9.47 -14.29
C VAL A 116 -10.23 8.54 -13.28
N TYR A 117 -11.00 9.13 -12.35
CA TYR A 117 -11.85 8.33 -11.48
C TYR A 117 -13.04 7.78 -12.27
N SER A 118 -13.36 6.52 -12.04
CA SER A 118 -14.53 5.85 -12.60
C SER A 118 -15.19 5.01 -11.53
N PHE A 119 -16.51 5.06 -11.48
CA PHE A 119 -17.31 4.18 -10.63
C PHE A 119 -17.82 3.02 -11.49
N SER A 120 -17.15 1.87 -11.40
CA SER A 120 -17.50 0.69 -12.18
C SER A 120 -17.42 -0.57 -11.32
N LYS A 121 -18.11 -1.63 -11.76
CA LYS A 121 -17.91 -2.96 -11.20
C LYS A 121 -16.47 -3.42 -11.50
N GLY A 122 -15.94 -4.30 -10.65
CA GLY A 122 -14.68 -4.98 -10.91
C GLY A 122 -14.71 -5.70 -12.27
N LYS A 123 -13.54 -5.96 -12.83
CA LYS A 123 -13.40 -6.71 -14.08
C LYS A 123 -12.67 -8.01 -13.79
#